data_AF-A0A6P0HNY4-F1
#
_entry.id   AF-A0A6P0HNY4-F1
#
_cell.length_a   1.000
_cell.length_b   1.000
_cell.length_c   1.000
_cell.angle_alpha   90.00
_cell.angle_beta   90.00
_cell.angle_gamma   90.00
#
_symmetry.space_group_name_H-M   'P 1'
#
loop_
_entity.id
_entity.type
_entity.pdbx_description
1 polymer ?
#
loop_
_entity_poly.entity_id
_entity_poly.type
_entity_poly.pdbx_seq_one_letter_code
_entity_poly.pdbx_strand_id
1 'polypeptide(L)' 'ESTQQRNTALPGWLHFYNHHRAHSAIGGRPPITRLTNVPGHHS' A
#
# COMPACT_ATOMS: atom_id res chain seq x y z
N GLU A 1 -14.48 0.41 18.11
CA GLU A 1 -13.95 -0.49 17.07
C GLU A 1 -13.76 -1.92 17.56
N SER A 2 -14.59 -2.85 17.08
CA SER A 2 -14.38 -4.29 17.25
C SER A 2 -13.29 -4.82 16.30
N THR A 3 -12.62 -5.91 16.69
CA THR A 3 -11.67 -6.63 15.82
C THR A 3 -12.30 -7.00 14.47
N GLN A 4 -13.58 -7.38 14.46
CA GLN A 4 -14.30 -7.74 13.24
C GLN A 4 -14.35 -6.57 12.25
N GLN A 5 -14.66 -5.36 12.72
CA GLN A 5 -14.78 -4.16 11.88
C GLN A 5 -13.43 -3.78 11.25
N ARG A 6 -12.35 -3.88 12.03
CA ARG A 6 -10.98 -3.64 11.53
C ARG A 6 -10.59 -4.66 10.47
N ASN A 7 -10.90 -5.94 10.68
CA ASN A 7 -10.58 -7.01 9.73
C ASN A 7 -11.32 -6.83 8.40
N THR A 8 -12.59 -6.40 8.43
CA THR A 8 -13.36 -6.11 7.22
C THR A 8 -12.81 -4.91 6.45
N ALA A 9 -12.32 -3.87 7.15
CA ALA A 9 -11.76 -2.68 6.51
C ALA A 9 -10.32 -2.87 5.98
N LEU A 10 -9.57 -3.82 6.56
CA LEU A 10 -8.14 -3.98 6.32
C LEU A 10 -7.77 -4.20 4.84
N PRO A 11 -8.44 -5.08 4.06
CA PRO A 11 -8.06 -5.30 2.67
C PRO A 11 -8.13 -4.03 1.81
N GLY A 12 -9.21 -3.26 1.92
CA GLY A 12 -9.39 -2.00 1.20
C GLY A 12 -8.37 -0.94 1.63
N TRP A 13 -8.11 -0.86 2.93
CA TRP A 13 -7.12 0.07 3.47
C TRP A 13 -5.70 -0.25 3.01
N LEU A 14 -5.30 -1.52 2.96
CA LEU A 14 -3.99 -1.94 2.46
C LEU A 14 -3.80 -1.56 0.98
N HIS A 15 -4.81 -1.76 0.13
CA HIS A 15 -4.73 -1.38 -1.28
C HIS A 15 -4.56 0.14 -1.44
N PHE A 16 -5.36 0.93 -0.71
CA PHE A 16 -5.22 2.39 -0.71
C PHE A 16 -3.83 2.83 -0.23
N TYR A 17 -3.36 2.29 0.89
CA TYR A 17 -2.08 2.66 1.47
C TYR A 17 -0.92 2.35 0.51
N ASN A 18 -0.88 1.14 -0.05
CA ASN A 18 0.24 0.68 -0.87
C ASN A 18 0.27 1.31 -2.26
N HIS A 19 -0.89 1.61 -2.86
CA HIS A 19 -0.98 2.04 -4.26
C HIS A 19 -1.34 3.51 -4.45
N HIS A 20 -1.98 4.16 -3.47
CA HIS A 20 -2.56 5.50 -3.69
C HIS A 20 -2.06 6.54 -2.69
N ARG A 21 -1.71 6.15 -1.45
CA ARG A 21 -1.33 7.11 -0.42
C ARG A 21 0.02 7.75 -0.72
N ALA A 22 0.01 9.06 -0.93
CA ALA A 22 1.22 9.86 -1.07
C ALA A 22 2.04 9.87 0.23
N HIS A 23 3.35 9.62 0.12
CA HIS A 23 4.29 9.65 1.25
C HIS A 23 5.38 10.71 1.00
N SER A 24 5.47 11.71 1.88
CA SER A 24 6.42 12.84 1.75
C SER A 24 7.88 12.37 1.72
N ALA A 25 8.23 11.37 2.52
CA ALA A 25 9.57 10.78 2.57
C ALA A 25 10.03 10.15 1.24
N ILE A 26 9.11 9.88 0.31
CA ILE A 26 9.42 9.33 -1.02
C ILE A 26 8.92 10.23 -2.15
N GLY A 27 8.88 11.54 -1.91
CA GLY A 27 8.53 12.53 -2.94
C GLY A 27 7.04 12.55 -3.28
N GLY A 28 6.17 12.22 -2.33
CA GLY A 28 4.72 12.18 -2.53
C GLY A 28 4.23 10.96 -3.32
N ARG A 29 5.10 9.98 -3.58
CA ARG A 29 4.74 8.76 -4.31
C ARG A 29 4.15 7.71 -3.36
N PRO A 30 3.38 6.74 -3.86
CA PRO A 30 2.89 5.64 -3.05
C PRO A 30 4.00 4.60 -2.77
N PRO A 31 3.90 3.83 -1.67
CA PRO A 31 4.93 2.87 -1.25
C PRO A 31 5.35 1.88 -2.33
N ILE A 32 4.40 1.40 -3.16
CA ILE A 32 4.70 0.44 -4.23
C ILE A 32 5.75 0.95 -5.22
N THR A 33 5.91 2.26 -5.38
CA THR A 33 6.91 2.85 -6.30
C THR A 33 8.36 2.58 -5.89
N ARG A 34 8.60 2.11 -4.67
CA ARG A 34 9.92 1.75 -4.15
C ARG A 34 10.24 0.27 -4.24
N LEU A 35 9.26 -0.57 -4.57
CA LEU A 35 9.45 -2.01 -4.69
C LEU A 35 10.11 -2.33 -6.04
N THR A 36 11.32 -2.86 -5.99
CA THR A 36 12.11 -3.26 -7.18
C THR A 36 12.10 -4.76 -7.43
N ASN A 37 11.55 -5.56 -6.50
CA ASN A 37 11.48 -7.02 -6.59
C ASN A 37 10.01 -7.47 -6.48
N VAL A 38 9.18 -6.99 -7.40
CA VAL A 38 7.80 -7.47 -7.54
C VAL A 38 7.83 -8.64 -8.53
N PRO A 39 7.26 -9.81 -8.21
CA PRO A 39 7.19 -10.92 -9.15
C PRO A 39 6.59 -10.46 -10.50
N GLY A 40 7.36 -10.63 -11.58
CA GLY A 40 6.97 -10.16 -12.93
C GLY A 40 7.55 -8.81 -13.35
N HIS A 41 8.34 -8.15 -12.51
CA HIS A 41 9.06 -6.91 -12.80
C HIS A 41 10.59 -7.12 -12.71
N HIS A 42 11.14 -8.05 -13.50
CA HIS A 42 12.58 -8.20 -13.68
C HIS A 42 12.87 -7.91 -15.16
N SER A 43 13.72 -6.92 -15.42
CA SER A 43 14.23 -6.62 -16.77
C SER A 43 15.38 -7.54 -17.13
#